data_AF-A0A1V8UW57-F1
#
_entry.id   AF-A0A1V8UW57-F1
#
_cell.length_a   1.000
_cell.length_b   1.000
_cell.length_c   1.000
_cell.angle_alpha   90.00
_cell.angle_beta   90.00
_cell.angle_gamma   90.00
#
_symmetry.space_group_name_H-M   'P 1'
#
loop_
_entity.id
_entity.type
_entity.pdbx_description
1 polymer ?
#
loop_
_entity_poly.entity_id
_entity_poly.type
_entity_poly.pdbx_seq_one_letter_code
_entity_poly.pdbx_strand_id
1 'polypeptide(L)'
;MGRKEPWNLEGGFEGLRVGLLSPAIWNLPETVTVYPGETKQVMEKVFWAAVAKMKQRGAEAKDIDLQLPWDAFKFSEADFPVSGEHKEPVSQPPVVKEETETSENDGDGNVGEQKSLFQETCMHHLRTTRMPVFLSSFKTSEIRSLEDMIAWNEAHGDVALPPSHPSQHELVELLENNTTPAQAEAMAREFRKRAKDALDPIFQCVDVLVALGDSPLCTYAAGAGYPIATAPLDTIHYSEKNERPFGLCFVAKAGGEETLLRFMEGCEQAFEPRPLPKLLLNSRV
;
A
#
# COMPACT_ATOMS: atom_id res chain seq x y z
N MET A 1 -27.23 -0.90 6.03
CA MET A 1 -28.02 -2.08 6.44
C MET A 1 -27.13 -2.88 7.38
N GLY A 2 -27.47 -3.01 8.66
CA GLY A 2 -26.65 -3.79 9.61
C GLY A 2 -26.98 -5.29 9.52
N ARG A 3 -25.96 -6.15 9.64
CA ARG A 3 -26.13 -7.60 9.75
C ARG A 3 -26.94 -7.91 11.02
N LYS A 4 -27.91 -8.83 10.94
CA LYS A 4 -28.78 -9.21 12.08
C LYS A 4 -28.21 -10.32 12.95
N GLU A 5 -27.30 -11.12 12.40
CA GLU A 5 -26.68 -12.26 13.07
C GLU A 5 -25.19 -11.99 13.30
N PRO A 6 -24.59 -12.54 14.38
CA PRO A 6 -23.17 -12.42 14.66
C PRO A 6 -22.35 -13.19 13.62
N TRP A 7 -21.08 -12.82 13.48
CA TRP A 7 -20.13 -13.51 12.63
C TRP A 7 -19.90 -14.94 13.13
N ASN A 8 -19.95 -15.93 12.24
CA ASN A 8 -19.55 -17.29 12.57
C ASN A 8 -18.04 -17.44 12.38
N LEU A 9 -17.30 -17.47 13.49
CA LEU A 9 -15.83 -17.58 13.50
C LEU A 9 -15.35 -19.01 13.80
N GLU A 10 -16.27 -19.96 13.97
CA GLU A 10 -15.93 -21.33 14.35
C GLU A 10 -15.09 -22.02 13.27
N GLY A 11 -14.23 -22.93 13.74
CA GLY A 11 -13.42 -23.77 12.86
C GLY A 11 -12.15 -23.12 12.33
N GLY A 12 -11.91 -21.81 12.52
CA GLY A 12 -10.65 -21.16 12.14
C GLY A 12 -10.21 -21.52 10.72
N PHE A 13 -9.09 -22.24 10.58
CA PHE A 13 -8.54 -22.70 9.30
C PHE A 13 -9.23 -23.92 8.66
N GLU A 14 -10.04 -24.68 9.40
CA GLU A 14 -10.57 -25.98 8.97
C GLU A 14 -11.40 -25.86 7.67
N GLY A 15 -10.95 -26.51 6.60
CA GLY A 15 -11.62 -26.50 5.29
C GLY A 15 -11.50 -25.18 4.52
N LEU A 16 -10.72 -24.20 4.98
CA LEU A 16 -10.46 -22.99 4.20
C LEU A 16 -9.46 -23.29 3.07
N ARG A 17 -9.78 -22.86 1.85
CA ARG A 17 -8.86 -22.91 0.71
C ARG A 17 -8.00 -21.65 0.72
N VAL A 18 -6.71 -21.80 0.95
CA VAL A 18 -5.76 -20.70 1.14
C VAL A 18 -4.85 -20.57 -0.07
N GLY A 19 -4.93 -19.44 -0.77
CA GLY A 19 -3.97 -19.07 -1.81
C GLY A 19 -2.72 -18.45 -1.21
N LEU A 20 -1.55 -18.90 -1.63
CA LEU A 20 -0.26 -18.45 -1.10
C LEU A 20 0.50 -17.65 -2.17
N LEU A 21 0.93 -16.45 -1.81
CA LEU A 21 1.84 -15.64 -2.61
C LEU A 21 3.25 -15.77 -2.03
N SER A 22 4.16 -16.33 -2.83
CA SER A 22 5.50 -16.71 -2.36
C SER A 22 6.33 -15.49 -1.94
N PRO A 23 6.85 -15.43 -0.69
CA PRO A 23 7.73 -14.35 -0.22
C PRO A 23 8.97 -14.10 -1.07
N ALA A 24 9.45 -15.11 -1.81
CA ALA A 24 10.60 -14.99 -2.70
C ALA A 24 10.36 -13.94 -3.81
N ILE A 25 9.10 -13.84 -4.27
CA ILE A 25 8.65 -12.95 -5.35
C ILE A 25 7.83 -11.79 -4.79
N TRP A 26 6.90 -12.08 -3.88
CA TRP A 26 5.94 -11.15 -3.30
C TRP A 26 6.48 -10.43 -2.06
N ASN A 27 7.45 -9.54 -2.30
CA ASN A 27 8.06 -8.65 -1.32
C ASN A 27 8.19 -7.25 -1.92
N LEU A 28 8.21 -6.22 -1.08
CA LEU A 28 8.53 -4.86 -1.54
C LEU A 28 9.98 -4.76 -2.04
N PRO A 29 10.27 -3.96 -3.09
CA PRO A 29 11.62 -3.77 -3.59
C PRO A 29 12.50 -3.03 -2.57
N GLU A 30 13.83 -3.19 -2.67
CA GLU A 30 14.80 -2.58 -1.74
C GLU A 30 14.77 -1.05 -1.75
N THR A 31 14.30 -0.45 -2.83
CA THR A 31 14.06 1.01 -2.93
C THR A 31 12.95 1.50 -1.99
N VAL A 32 12.04 0.61 -1.58
CA VAL A 32 10.90 0.91 -0.69
C VAL A 32 11.16 0.36 0.71
N THR A 33 11.78 -0.81 0.83
CA THR A 33 12.01 -1.45 2.13
C THR A 33 13.36 -2.14 2.16
N VAL A 34 14.21 -1.70 3.08
CA VAL A 34 15.51 -2.32 3.34
C VAL A 34 15.33 -3.52 4.27
N TYR A 35 15.83 -4.68 3.85
CA TYR A 35 15.84 -5.91 4.64
C TYR A 35 17.28 -6.24 5.06
N PRO A 36 17.75 -5.78 6.24
CA PRO A 36 19.14 -5.93 6.63
C PRO A 36 19.50 -7.41 6.93
N GLY A 37 20.70 -7.82 6.55
CA GLY A 37 21.24 -9.15 6.86
C GLY A 37 20.34 -10.29 6.35
N GLU A 38 20.00 -11.22 7.23
CA GLU A 38 19.19 -12.42 6.90
C GLU A 38 17.67 -12.20 7.05
N THR A 39 17.21 -10.95 7.16
CA THR A 39 15.80 -10.64 7.46
C THR A 39 14.82 -11.35 6.53
N LYS A 40 15.06 -11.29 5.21
CA LYS A 40 14.15 -11.86 4.22
C LYS A 40 14.07 -13.39 4.34
N GLN A 41 15.21 -14.04 4.56
CA GLN A 41 15.32 -15.49 4.73
C GLN A 41 14.60 -15.95 6.01
N VAL A 42 14.72 -15.19 7.10
CA VAL A 42 14.00 -15.48 8.35
C VAL A 42 12.49 -15.32 8.14
N MET A 43 12.04 -14.21 7.55
CA MET A 43 10.62 -13.97 7.27
C MET A 43 10.02 -15.06 6.37
N GLU A 44 10.73 -15.47 5.33
CA GLU A 44 10.31 -16.54 4.42
C GLU A 44 10.23 -17.90 5.14
N LYS A 45 11.24 -18.25 5.95
CA LYS A 45 11.21 -19.49 6.75
C LYS A 45 10.02 -19.52 7.69
N VAL A 46 9.74 -18.41 8.37
CA VAL A 46 8.62 -18.29 9.30
C VAL A 46 7.28 -18.34 8.56
N PHE A 47 7.17 -17.71 7.38
CA PHE A 47 5.99 -17.80 6.53
C PHE A 47 5.64 -19.26 6.19
N TRP A 48 6.62 -20.04 5.72
CA TRP A 48 6.38 -21.45 5.38
C TRP A 48 6.07 -22.32 6.61
N ALA A 49 6.65 -22.01 7.77
CA ALA A 49 6.25 -22.63 9.03
C ALA A 49 4.79 -22.31 9.40
N ALA A 50 4.34 -21.08 9.16
CA ALA A 50 2.96 -20.65 9.36
C ALA A 50 1.99 -21.43 8.44
N VAL A 51 2.33 -21.55 7.17
CA VAL A 51 1.57 -22.35 6.18
C VAL A 51 1.47 -23.81 6.63
N ALA A 52 2.55 -24.40 7.13
CA ALA A 52 2.52 -25.77 7.66
C ALA A 52 1.54 -25.91 8.83
N LYS A 53 1.52 -24.94 9.76
CA LYS A 53 0.56 -24.91 10.88
C LYS A 53 -0.89 -24.74 10.39
N MET A 54 -1.14 -23.91 9.37
CA MET A 54 -2.47 -23.79 8.77
C MET A 54 -2.95 -25.13 8.19
N LYS A 55 -2.09 -25.83 7.45
CA LYS A 55 -2.40 -27.16 6.88
C LYS A 55 -2.68 -28.21 7.96
N GLN A 56 -1.90 -28.21 9.05
CA GLN A 56 -2.13 -29.11 10.19
C GLN A 56 -3.48 -28.88 10.87
N ARG A 57 -4.08 -27.70 10.68
CA ARG A 57 -5.40 -27.31 11.20
C ARG A 57 -6.48 -27.29 10.13
N GLY A 58 -6.30 -28.11 9.08
CA GLY A 58 -7.32 -28.40 8.09
C GLY A 58 -7.43 -27.40 6.93
N ALA A 59 -6.54 -26.41 6.80
CA ALA A 59 -6.52 -25.56 5.61
C ALA A 59 -5.98 -26.31 4.38
N GLU A 60 -6.62 -26.09 3.24
CA GLU A 60 -6.14 -26.51 1.93
C GLU A 60 -5.32 -25.38 1.30
N ALA A 61 -3.99 -25.44 1.38
CA ALA A 61 -3.15 -24.36 0.86
C ALA A 61 -2.55 -24.68 -0.52
N LYS A 62 -2.59 -23.70 -1.43
CA LYS A 62 -2.04 -23.78 -2.78
C LYS A 62 -1.28 -22.52 -3.17
N ASP A 63 -0.23 -22.68 -3.96
CA ASP A 63 0.50 -21.55 -4.51
C ASP A 63 -0.30 -20.85 -5.61
N ILE A 64 -0.26 -19.53 -5.62
CA ILE A 64 -0.94 -18.68 -6.58
C ILE A 64 0.11 -17.90 -7.37
N ASP A 65 0.04 -18.04 -8.69
CA ASP A 65 0.78 -17.19 -9.60
C ASP A 65 -0.04 -15.92 -9.88
N LEU A 66 0.38 -14.82 -9.28
CA LEU A 66 -0.20 -13.50 -9.48
C LEU A 66 0.95 -12.53 -9.79
N GLN A 67 0.76 -11.76 -10.84
CA GLN A 67 1.72 -10.74 -11.25
C GLN A 67 1.84 -9.64 -10.19
N LEU A 68 3.04 -9.06 -10.04
CA LEU A 68 3.25 -7.99 -9.08
C LEU A 68 2.56 -6.70 -9.53
N PRO A 69 2.04 -5.87 -8.60
CA PRO A 69 1.26 -4.68 -8.93
C PRO A 69 1.96 -3.70 -9.85
N TRP A 70 3.27 -3.52 -9.69
CA TRP A 70 4.03 -2.61 -10.54
C TRP A 70 4.08 -3.04 -11.98
N ASP A 71 3.88 -4.33 -12.31
CA ASP A 71 3.75 -4.79 -13.70
C ASP A 71 2.28 -4.83 -14.16
N ALA A 72 1.37 -5.26 -13.30
CA ALA A 72 -0.05 -5.40 -13.64
C ALA A 72 -0.78 -4.06 -13.84
N PHE A 73 -0.32 -3.01 -13.16
CA PHE A 73 -0.95 -1.68 -13.19
C PHE A 73 -0.11 -0.62 -13.93
N LYS A 74 0.90 -1.06 -14.72
CA LYS A 74 1.59 -0.19 -15.69
C LYS A 74 0.60 0.33 -16.72
N PHE A 75 0.75 1.60 -17.11
CA PHE A 75 -0.03 2.18 -18.20
C PHE A 75 0.76 3.26 -18.94
N SER A 76 0.25 3.64 -20.10
CA SER A 76 0.74 4.78 -20.88
C SER A 76 -0.32 5.88 -20.89
N GLU A 77 0.09 7.15 -20.83
CA GLU A 77 -0.86 8.28 -20.96
C GLU A 77 -1.63 8.25 -22.29
N ALA A 78 -1.05 7.63 -23.33
CA ALA A 78 -1.72 7.41 -24.61
C ALA A 78 -2.99 6.55 -24.49
N ASP A 79 -3.11 5.75 -23.42
CA ASP A 79 -4.30 4.94 -23.13
C ASP A 79 -5.49 5.82 -22.68
N PHE A 80 -5.25 7.07 -22.28
CA PHE A 80 -6.25 8.02 -21.77
C PHE A 80 -6.09 9.42 -22.38
N PRO A 81 -6.38 9.59 -23.69
CA PRO A 81 -6.15 10.86 -24.37
C PRO A 81 -7.04 11.99 -23.83
N VAL A 82 -6.46 13.19 -23.71
CA VAL A 82 -7.20 14.42 -23.39
C VAL A 82 -8.10 14.77 -24.59
N SER A 83 -9.40 14.94 -24.38
CA SER A 83 -10.29 15.52 -25.40
C SER A 83 -9.82 16.94 -25.70
N GLY A 84 -9.51 17.24 -26.96
CA GLY A 84 -8.75 18.42 -27.41
C GLY A 84 -9.39 19.80 -27.25
N GLU A 85 -10.22 20.04 -26.25
CA GLU A 85 -10.79 21.36 -25.95
C GLU A 85 -10.27 21.83 -24.58
N HIS A 86 -9.61 22.98 -24.56
CA HIS A 86 -8.90 23.63 -23.44
C HIS A 86 -7.41 23.31 -23.27
N LYS A 87 -6.61 23.62 -24.31
CA LYS A 87 -5.25 24.16 -24.09
C LYS A 87 -5.32 25.67 -24.17
N GLU A 88 -5.50 26.36 -23.04
CA GLU A 88 -4.91 27.69 -22.90
C GLU A 88 -3.72 27.56 -21.93
N PRO A 89 -2.51 27.99 -22.34
CA PRO A 89 -1.36 27.95 -21.45
C PRO A 89 -1.52 29.00 -20.36
N VAL A 90 -1.51 28.56 -19.09
CA VAL A 90 -1.29 29.46 -17.96
C VAL A 90 0.16 29.95 -18.06
N SER A 91 0.34 31.26 -18.23
CA SER A 91 1.65 31.91 -18.30
C SER A 91 2.48 31.59 -17.06
N GLN A 92 3.63 30.96 -17.24
CA GLN A 92 4.62 30.74 -16.17
C GLN A 92 5.22 32.08 -15.71
N PRO A 93 5.38 32.32 -14.39
CA PRO A 93 6.21 33.41 -13.90
C PRO A 93 7.71 33.07 -14.08
N PRO A 94 8.60 34.08 -14.21
CA PRO A 94 9.99 33.86 -14.57
C PRO A 94 10.78 33.23 -13.41
N VAL A 95 11.37 32.07 -13.67
CA VAL A 95 12.33 31.42 -12.76
C VAL A 95 13.69 32.11 -12.89
N VAL A 96 14.18 32.67 -11.78
CA VAL A 96 15.57 33.10 -11.63
C VAL A 96 16.41 31.83 -11.48
N LYS A 97 17.37 31.63 -12.38
CA LYS A 97 18.35 30.55 -12.30
C LYS A 97 19.40 30.93 -11.26
N GLU A 98 19.40 30.27 -10.11
CA GLU A 98 20.62 30.15 -9.30
C GLU A 98 21.28 28.80 -9.63
N GLU A 99 22.53 28.90 -10.06
CA GLU A 99 23.40 27.76 -10.33
C GLU A 99 23.86 27.17 -8.98
N THR A 100 23.43 25.96 -8.65
CA THR A 100 24.05 25.15 -7.61
C THR A 100 24.82 23.99 -8.24
N GLU A 101 26.08 23.90 -7.84
CA GLU A 101 27.11 23.00 -8.36
C GLU A 101 26.70 21.52 -8.32
N THR A 102 26.99 20.86 -9.42
CA THR A 102 26.80 19.44 -9.68
C THR A 102 27.73 18.59 -8.83
N SER A 103 27.18 17.69 -8.00
CA SER A 103 27.88 16.47 -7.59
C SER A 103 27.47 15.33 -8.51
N GLU A 104 28.42 14.87 -9.30
CA GLU A 104 28.33 13.74 -10.23
C GLU A 104 27.83 12.48 -9.54
N ASN A 105 26.80 11.86 -10.11
CA ASN A 105 26.63 10.41 -10.02
C ASN A 105 26.10 9.93 -11.36
N ASP A 106 27.01 9.40 -12.17
CA ASP A 106 26.74 8.78 -13.45
C ASP A 106 25.90 7.51 -13.26
N GLY A 107 24.70 7.53 -13.83
CA GLY A 107 23.74 6.44 -13.82
C GLY A 107 22.75 6.61 -14.95
N ASP A 108 23.26 6.41 -16.16
CA ASP A 108 22.60 5.99 -17.40
C ASP A 108 21.06 5.92 -17.43
N GLY A 109 20.47 6.61 -18.42
CA GLY A 109 19.15 6.29 -18.95
C GLY A 109 18.04 7.28 -18.60
N ASN A 110 17.71 8.13 -19.57
CA ASN A 110 16.41 8.78 -19.70
C ASN A 110 15.32 7.70 -19.88
N VAL A 111 14.91 7.04 -18.79
CA VAL A 111 13.73 6.20 -18.73
C VAL A 111 12.60 7.14 -18.36
N GLY A 112 11.75 7.49 -19.33
CA GLY A 112 10.54 8.27 -19.07
C GLY A 112 9.82 7.72 -17.83
N GLU A 113 9.54 8.61 -16.90
CA GLU A 113 9.02 8.29 -15.57
C GLU A 113 7.83 7.32 -15.67
N GLN A 114 8.01 6.11 -15.13
CA GLN A 114 7.08 5.01 -15.37
C GLN A 114 5.83 5.17 -14.49
N LYS A 115 4.71 5.53 -15.11
CA LYS A 115 3.46 5.83 -14.40
C LYS A 115 2.67 4.58 -13.97
N SER A 116 2.07 4.66 -12.79
CA SER A 116 1.22 3.63 -12.20
C SER A 116 -0.23 4.11 -12.11
N LEU A 117 -1.20 3.28 -12.55
CA LEU A 117 -2.62 3.61 -12.44
C LEU A 117 -3.04 3.89 -11.00
N PHE A 118 -2.43 3.17 -10.05
CA PHE A 118 -2.67 3.37 -8.63
C PHE A 118 -2.25 4.79 -8.19
N GLN A 119 -1.00 5.17 -8.47
CA GLN A 119 -0.44 6.45 -8.04
C GLN A 119 -1.19 7.62 -8.67
N GLU A 120 -1.41 7.60 -9.99
CA GLU A 120 -2.08 8.70 -10.69
C GLU A 120 -3.54 8.87 -10.25
N THR A 121 -4.26 7.77 -10.02
CA THR A 121 -5.63 7.82 -9.49
C THR A 121 -5.66 8.41 -8.07
N CYS A 122 -4.70 8.04 -7.22
CA CYS A 122 -4.60 8.56 -5.86
C CYS A 122 -4.26 10.05 -5.85
N MET A 123 -3.23 10.46 -6.61
CA MET A 123 -2.77 11.84 -6.66
C MET A 123 -3.83 12.76 -7.24
N HIS A 124 -4.48 12.40 -8.35
CA HIS A 124 -5.56 13.23 -8.88
C HIS A 124 -6.68 13.44 -7.84
N HIS A 125 -7.21 12.36 -7.26
CA HIS A 125 -8.29 12.49 -6.28
C HIS A 125 -7.88 13.29 -5.05
N LEU A 126 -6.65 13.11 -4.57
CA LEU A 126 -6.10 13.87 -3.44
C LEU A 126 -6.15 15.37 -3.75
N ARG A 127 -5.61 15.79 -4.88
CA ARG A 127 -5.57 17.19 -5.31
C ARG A 127 -6.96 17.79 -5.55
N THR A 128 -7.79 17.15 -6.36
CA THR A 128 -8.95 17.82 -6.98
C THR A 128 -10.21 17.71 -6.15
N THR A 129 -10.37 16.64 -5.37
CA THR A 129 -11.64 16.36 -4.68
C THR A 129 -11.47 16.10 -3.19
N ARG A 130 -10.53 15.26 -2.77
CA ARG A 130 -10.44 14.79 -1.38
C ARG A 130 -9.82 15.84 -0.46
N MET A 131 -8.67 16.41 -0.82
CA MET A 131 -7.99 17.40 0.03
C MET A 131 -8.82 18.69 0.18
N PRO A 132 -9.38 19.30 -0.88
CA PRO A 132 -10.18 20.51 -0.72
C PRO A 132 -11.40 20.30 0.20
N VAL A 133 -12.10 19.17 0.03
CA VAL A 133 -13.24 18.82 0.90
C VAL A 133 -12.79 18.61 2.34
N PHE A 134 -11.69 17.88 2.55
CA PHE A 134 -11.12 17.65 3.87
C PHE A 134 -10.74 18.98 4.57
N LEU A 135 -9.97 19.85 3.91
CA LEU A 135 -9.54 21.13 4.47
C LEU A 135 -10.72 22.06 4.75
N SER A 136 -11.75 22.05 3.91
CA SER A 136 -12.97 22.85 4.13
C SER A 136 -13.76 22.44 5.39
N SER A 137 -13.56 21.21 5.88
CA SER A 137 -14.27 20.71 7.07
C SER A 137 -13.75 21.33 8.38
N PHE A 138 -12.55 21.92 8.38
CA PHE A 138 -11.96 22.54 9.56
C PHE A 138 -12.33 24.02 9.64
N LYS A 139 -12.90 24.45 10.77
CA LYS A 139 -13.28 25.86 10.96
C LYS A 139 -12.09 26.75 11.30
N THR A 140 -11.10 26.23 12.03
CA THR A 140 -10.01 26.99 12.64
C THR A 140 -8.66 26.81 11.95
N SER A 141 -8.55 25.95 10.93
CA SER A 141 -7.30 25.78 10.20
C SER A 141 -6.95 27.04 9.42
N GLU A 142 -5.69 27.47 9.48
CA GLU A 142 -5.15 28.53 8.61
C GLU A 142 -4.83 27.99 7.22
N ILE A 143 -4.53 26.69 7.11
CA ILE A 143 -4.29 25.99 5.84
C ILE A 143 -5.63 25.65 5.19
N ARG A 144 -5.88 26.17 3.97
CA ARG A 144 -7.14 25.99 3.21
C ARG A 144 -6.94 25.33 1.86
N SER A 145 -5.71 25.22 1.38
CA SER A 145 -5.38 24.56 0.13
C SER A 145 -4.05 23.80 0.21
N LEU A 146 -3.70 23.12 -0.89
CA LEU A 146 -2.39 22.51 -1.05
C LEU A 146 -1.30 23.60 -1.17
N GLU A 147 -1.60 24.70 -1.84
CA GLU A 147 -0.72 25.86 -1.96
C GLU A 147 -0.39 26.47 -0.59
N ASP A 148 -1.41 26.64 0.26
CA ASP A 148 -1.20 27.14 1.64
C ASP A 148 -0.29 26.19 2.43
N MET A 149 -0.46 24.88 2.26
CA MET A 149 0.34 23.87 2.95
C MET A 149 1.81 23.93 2.51
N ILE A 150 2.07 24.08 1.21
CA ILE A 150 3.42 24.21 0.66
C ILE A 150 4.10 25.48 1.18
N ALA A 151 3.41 26.61 1.10
CA ALA A 151 3.92 27.89 1.58
C ALA A 151 4.19 27.86 3.10
N TRP A 152 3.32 27.19 3.87
CA TRP A 152 3.53 27.02 5.30
C TRP A 152 4.75 26.16 5.60
N ASN A 153 4.95 25.05 4.89
CA ASN A 153 6.13 24.19 5.04
C ASN A 153 7.43 24.95 4.75
N GLU A 154 7.45 25.79 3.71
CA GLU A 154 8.60 26.65 3.38
C GLU A 154 8.90 27.67 4.49
N ALA A 155 7.85 28.32 5.00
CA ALA A 155 7.97 29.28 6.10
C ALA A 155 8.38 28.64 7.45
N HIS A 156 8.19 27.32 7.59
CA HIS A 156 8.46 26.55 8.82
C HIS A 156 9.42 25.38 8.54
N GLY A 157 10.42 25.60 7.69
CA GLY A 157 11.32 24.53 7.22
C GLY A 157 12.08 23.81 8.35
N ASP A 158 12.33 24.47 9.48
CA ASP A 158 12.95 23.86 10.65
C ASP A 158 12.11 22.73 11.27
N VAL A 159 10.78 22.79 11.10
CA VAL A 159 9.84 21.77 11.59
C VAL A 159 9.33 20.89 10.46
N ALA A 160 8.96 21.49 9.33
CA ALA A 160 8.28 20.81 8.22
C ALA A 160 9.23 20.20 7.20
N LEU A 161 10.45 20.74 7.05
CA LEU A 161 11.45 20.33 6.06
C LEU A 161 12.84 20.14 6.72
N PRO A 162 12.94 19.31 7.77
CA PRO A 162 14.17 19.15 8.53
C PRO A 162 15.32 18.64 7.63
N PRO A 163 16.60 18.88 7.98
CA PRO A 163 17.73 18.51 7.11
C PRO A 163 17.79 17.03 6.69
N SER A 164 17.24 16.10 7.49
CA SER A 164 17.16 14.68 7.13
C SER A 164 16.08 14.36 6.10
N HIS A 165 15.07 15.22 5.96
CA HIS A 165 13.94 15.12 5.03
C HIS A 165 13.55 16.51 4.50
N PRO A 166 14.41 17.17 3.70
CA PRO A 166 14.25 18.59 3.36
C PRO A 166 13.27 18.87 2.21
N SER A 167 12.55 17.85 1.73
CA SER A 167 11.79 17.91 0.48
C SER A 167 10.29 17.74 0.71
N GLN A 168 9.52 18.53 -0.05
CA GLN A 168 8.07 18.37 -0.25
C GLN A 168 7.70 18.22 -1.73
N HIS A 169 8.63 17.70 -2.54
CA HIS A 169 8.49 17.62 -3.99
C HIS A 169 7.18 16.97 -4.46
N GLU A 170 6.72 15.89 -3.82
CA GLU A 170 5.45 15.24 -4.18
C GLU A 170 4.24 16.18 -4.06
N LEU A 171 4.24 17.11 -3.09
CA LEU A 171 3.17 18.11 -2.95
C LEU A 171 3.23 19.16 -4.07
N VAL A 172 4.44 19.52 -4.49
CA VAL A 172 4.66 20.45 -5.61
C VAL A 172 4.22 19.79 -6.92
N GLU A 173 4.64 18.56 -7.20
CA GLU A 173 4.21 17.80 -8.39
C GLU A 173 2.69 17.60 -8.43
N LEU A 174 2.07 17.42 -7.27
CA LEU A 174 0.63 17.31 -7.15
C LEU A 174 -0.09 18.56 -7.69
N LEU A 175 0.48 19.75 -7.49
CA LEU A 175 -0.02 21.02 -8.05
C LEU A 175 0.24 21.17 -9.55
N GLU A 176 1.21 20.45 -10.09
CA GLU A 176 1.53 20.44 -11.52
C GLU A 176 0.76 19.36 -12.31
N ASN A 177 0.12 18.41 -11.61
CA ASN A 177 -0.66 17.35 -12.26
C ASN A 177 -1.87 17.90 -13.05
N ASN A 178 -1.79 17.79 -14.38
CA ASN A 178 -2.80 18.29 -15.33
C ASN A 178 -3.84 17.23 -15.75
N THR A 179 -3.96 16.12 -15.02
CA THR A 179 -4.94 15.07 -15.29
C THR A 179 -6.36 15.63 -15.16
N THR A 180 -7.16 15.51 -16.22
CA THR A 180 -8.56 15.95 -16.20
C THR A 180 -9.42 15.01 -15.34
N PRO A 181 -10.56 15.48 -14.78
CA PRO A 181 -11.48 14.61 -14.04
C PRO A 181 -11.93 13.38 -14.84
N ALA A 182 -12.20 13.53 -16.14
CA ALA A 182 -12.61 12.43 -17.01
C ALA A 182 -11.51 11.36 -17.16
N GLN A 183 -10.25 11.77 -17.32
CA GLN A 183 -9.11 10.86 -17.35
C GLN A 183 -8.93 10.14 -16.03
N ALA A 184 -9.01 10.87 -14.91
CA ALA A 184 -8.86 10.26 -13.59
C ALA A 184 -9.95 9.23 -13.28
N GLU A 185 -11.20 9.53 -13.63
CA GLU A 185 -12.27 8.55 -13.51
C GLU A 185 -12.06 7.32 -14.41
N ALA A 186 -11.56 7.54 -15.63
CA ALA A 186 -11.23 6.44 -16.55
C ALA A 186 -10.10 5.56 -15.98
N MET A 187 -9.03 6.15 -15.46
CA MET A 187 -7.93 5.45 -14.78
C MET A 187 -8.43 4.69 -13.55
N ALA A 188 -9.31 5.29 -12.73
CA ALA A 188 -9.89 4.64 -11.56
C ALA A 188 -10.77 3.44 -11.93
N ARG A 189 -11.55 3.55 -13.01
CA ARG A 189 -12.36 2.44 -13.56
C ARG A 189 -11.46 1.32 -14.08
N GLU A 190 -10.40 1.67 -14.81
CA GLU A 190 -9.47 0.70 -15.36
C GLU A 190 -8.68 -0.01 -14.26
N PHE A 191 -8.19 0.72 -13.25
CA PHE A 191 -7.52 0.13 -12.08
C PHE A 191 -8.42 -0.89 -11.38
N ARG A 192 -9.68 -0.53 -11.14
CA ARG A 192 -10.67 -1.45 -10.55
C ARG A 192 -10.94 -2.66 -11.43
N LYS A 193 -11.06 -2.47 -12.74
CA LYS A 193 -11.28 -3.55 -13.69
C LYS A 193 -10.11 -4.54 -13.66
N ARG A 194 -8.87 -4.07 -13.83
CA ARG A 194 -7.67 -4.93 -13.83
C ARG A 194 -7.50 -5.69 -12.52
N ALA A 195 -7.73 -5.04 -11.39
CA ALA A 195 -7.63 -5.69 -10.08
C ALA A 195 -8.68 -6.80 -9.92
N LYS A 196 -9.93 -6.58 -10.36
CA LYS A 196 -10.98 -7.61 -10.34
C LYS A 196 -10.70 -8.74 -11.33
N ASP A 197 -10.30 -8.43 -12.55
CA ASP A 197 -9.98 -9.43 -13.58
C ASP A 197 -8.84 -10.36 -13.12
N ALA A 198 -7.90 -9.84 -12.33
CA ALA A 198 -6.83 -10.65 -11.74
C ALA A 198 -7.30 -11.49 -10.53
N LEU A 199 -8.07 -10.90 -9.60
CA LEU A 199 -8.44 -11.57 -8.35
C LEU A 199 -9.66 -12.50 -8.46
N ASP A 200 -10.64 -12.17 -9.29
CA ASP A 200 -11.91 -12.93 -9.36
C ASP A 200 -11.73 -14.39 -9.78
N PRO A 201 -10.90 -14.72 -10.79
CA PRO A 201 -10.59 -16.10 -11.12
C PRO A 201 -9.90 -16.85 -9.98
N ILE A 202 -8.99 -16.19 -9.25
CA ILE A 202 -8.29 -16.77 -8.09
C ILE A 202 -9.31 -17.18 -7.03
N PHE A 203 -10.24 -16.28 -6.68
CA PHE A 203 -11.28 -16.56 -5.67
C PHE A 203 -12.34 -17.59 -6.10
N GLN A 204 -12.30 -18.13 -7.31
CA GLN A 204 -13.07 -19.33 -7.64
C GLN A 204 -12.46 -20.58 -6.98
N CYS A 205 -11.15 -20.58 -6.76
CA CYS A 205 -10.41 -21.73 -6.26
C CYS A 205 -9.85 -21.58 -4.84
N VAL A 206 -9.86 -20.36 -4.28
CA VAL A 206 -9.46 -20.07 -2.90
C VAL A 206 -10.50 -19.20 -2.20
N ASP A 207 -10.53 -19.26 -0.87
CA ASP A 207 -11.38 -18.42 -0.03
C ASP A 207 -10.62 -17.19 0.48
N VAL A 208 -9.31 -17.34 0.70
CA VAL A 208 -8.41 -16.29 1.22
C VAL A 208 -7.09 -16.34 0.45
N LEU A 209 -6.59 -15.19 0.00
CA LEU A 209 -5.26 -15.02 -0.56
C LEU A 209 -4.32 -14.43 0.51
N VAL A 210 -3.16 -15.04 0.74
CA VAL A 210 -2.25 -14.73 1.85
C VAL A 210 -0.86 -14.40 1.33
N ALA A 211 -0.25 -13.36 1.89
CA ALA A 211 1.14 -12.98 1.69
C ALA A 211 1.77 -12.52 3.02
N LEU A 212 3.08 -12.26 3.02
CA LEU A 212 3.71 -11.51 4.11
C LEU A 212 3.14 -10.09 4.17
N GLY A 213 3.08 -9.52 5.38
CA GLY A 213 2.56 -8.18 5.63
C GLY A 213 3.25 -7.09 4.81
N ASP A 214 4.57 -7.22 4.61
CA ASP A 214 5.40 -6.30 3.82
C ASP A 214 5.38 -6.67 2.32
N SER A 215 4.23 -7.10 1.82
CA SER A 215 4.00 -7.40 0.40
C SER A 215 3.06 -6.36 -0.22
N PRO A 216 3.08 -6.20 -1.56
CA PRO A 216 2.23 -5.21 -2.23
C PRO A 216 0.78 -5.68 -2.45
N LEU A 217 0.30 -6.70 -1.72
CA LEU A 217 -1.05 -7.28 -1.87
C LEU A 217 -2.17 -6.25 -1.60
N CYS A 218 -1.92 -5.26 -0.75
CA CYS A 218 -2.86 -4.18 -0.47
C CYS A 218 -3.26 -3.39 -1.72
N THR A 219 -2.40 -3.28 -2.73
CA THR A 219 -2.68 -2.57 -3.99
C THR A 219 -3.81 -3.28 -4.77
N TYR A 220 -3.77 -4.61 -4.84
CA TYR A 220 -4.82 -5.41 -5.47
C TYR A 220 -6.15 -5.31 -4.70
N ALA A 221 -6.10 -5.42 -3.37
CA ALA A 221 -7.27 -5.29 -2.52
C ALA A 221 -7.95 -3.92 -2.70
N ALA A 222 -7.15 -2.84 -2.65
CA ALA A 222 -7.62 -1.47 -2.84
C ALA A 222 -8.22 -1.25 -4.24
N GLY A 223 -7.55 -1.74 -5.28
CA GLY A 223 -8.03 -1.64 -6.66
C GLY A 223 -9.39 -2.35 -6.85
N ALA A 224 -9.49 -3.60 -6.39
CA ALA A 224 -10.72 -4.38 -6.53
C ALA A 224 -11.86 -3.88 -5.61
N GLY A 225 -11.51 -3.16 -4.53
CA GLY A 225 -12.42 -2.81 -3.45
C GLY A 225 -12.77 -4.01 -2.58
N TYR A 226 -11.79 -4.91 -2.36
CA TYR A 226 -11.95 -6.15 -1.61
C TYR A 226 -11.43 -5.99 -0.18
N PRO A 227 -12.05 -6.67 0.80
CA PRO A 227 -11.61 -6.57 2.18
C PRO A 227 -10.24 -7.22 2.34
N ILE A 228 -9.40 -6.59 3.15
CA ILE A 228 -8.06 -7.05 3.53
C ILE A 228 -7.93 -6.98 5.05
N ALA A 229 -7.24 -7.95 5.62
CA ALA A 229 -6.91 -7.99 7.04
C ALA A 229 -5.44 -8.38 7.23
N THR A 230 -4.95 -8.21 8.46
CA THR A 230 -3.59 -8.58 8.84
C THR A 230 -3.61 -9.30 10.18
N ALA A 231 -2.63 -10.18 10.38
CA ALA A 231 -2.41 -10.88 11.64
C ALA A 231 -0.91 -10.87 11.98
N PRO A 232 -0.54 -10.65 13.25
CA PRO A 232 0.85 -10.79 13.67
C PRO A 232 1.31 -12.23 13.46
N LEU A 233 2.58 -12.40 13.07
CA LEU A 233 3.15 -13.72 12.87
C LEU A 233 4.35 -13.95 13.79
N ASP A 234 5.33 -13.06 13.75
CA ASP A 234 6.53 -13.18 14.57
C ASP A 234 7.29 -11.83 14.65
N THR A 235 8.47 -11.84 15.26
CA THR A 235 9.34 -10.68 15.44
C THR A 235 10.73 -10.97 14.88
N ILE A 236 11.27 -10.03 14.10
CA ILE A 236 12.68 -10.04 13.70
C ILE A 236 13.49 -9.37 14.81
N HIS A 237 14.48 -10.08 15.34
CA HIS A 237 15.38 -9.56 16.36
C HIS A 237 16.70 -9.09 15.73
N TYR A 238 16.91 -7.78 15.68
CA TYR A 238 18.15 -7.18 15.17
C TYR A 238 19.22 -7.05 16.24
N SER A 239 18.79 -6.77 17.47
CA SER A 239 19.66 -6.70 18.65
C SER A 239 18.82 -6.86 19.93
N GLU A 240 19.45 -6.80 21.10
CA GLU A 240 18.73 -6.81 22.38
C GLU A 240 17.68 -5.70 22.49
N LYS A 241 17.97 -4.53 21.90
CA LYS A 241 17.16 -3.31 21.99
C LYS A 241 16.34 -3.01 20.73
N ASN A 242 16.60 -3.69 19.62
CA ASN A 242 15.91 -3.45 18.36
C ASN A 242 15.29 -4.72 17.84
N GLU A 243 13.96 -4.70 17.73
CA GLU A 243 13.18 -5.78 17.18
C GLU A 243 12.01 -5.20 16.39
N ARG A 244 11.59 -5.90 15.34
CA ARG A 244 10.52 -5.45 14.45
C ARG A 244 9.48 -6.55 14.28
N PRO A 245 8.21 -6.30 14.65
CA PRO A 245 7.15 -7.27 14.37
C PRO A 245 6.90 -7.35 12.87
N PHE A 246 6.58 -8.54 12.39
CA PHE A 246 6.04 -8.74 11.05
C PHE A 246 4.86 -9.71 11.11
N GLY A 247 4.10 -9.77 10.02
CA GLY A 247 2.84 -10.49 10.00
C GLY A 247 2.49 -11.04 8.63
N LEU A 248 1.24 -11.47 8.54
CA LEU A 248 0.58 -11.83 7.30
C LEU A 248 -0.38 -10.70 6.91
N CYS A 249 -0.55 -10.49 5.61
CA CYS A 249 -1.70 -9.78 5.07
C CYS A 249 -2.50 -10.74 4.20
N PHE A 250 -3.82 -10.60 4.23
CA PHE A 250 -4.69 -11.53 3.53
C PHE A 250 -6.00 -10.90 3.08
N VAL A 251 -6.42 -11.28 1.89
CA VAL A 251 -7.54 -10.69 1.14
C VAL A 251 -8.59 -11.76 0.90
N ALA A 252 -9.85 -11.39 1.05
CA ALA A 252 -11.00 -12.20 0.65
C ALA A 252 -11.76 -11.47 -0.46
N LYS A 253 -12.65 -12.18 -1.17
CA LYS A 253 -13.52 -11.56 -2.16
C LYS A 253 -14.44 -10.51 -1.52
N ALA A 254 -15.02 -9.60 -2.31
CA ALA A 254 -16.06 -8.67 -1.85
C ALA A 254 -17.13 -9.35 -0.98
N GLY A 255 -17.40 -8.79 0.20
CA GLY A 255 -18.32 -9.37 1.19
C GLY A 255 -17.73 -10.49 2.05
N GLY A 256 -16.42 -10.78 1.90
CA GLY A 256 -15.69 -11.83 2.59
C GLY A 256 -15.15 -11.45 3.98
N GLU A 257 -15.68 -10.42 4.64
CA GLU A 257 -15.22 -9.99 5.96
C GLU A 257 -15.37 -11.10 7.02
N GLU A 258 -16.43 -11.93 6.93
CA GLU A 258 -16.61 -13.09 7.82
C GLU A 258 -15.46 -14.09 7.67
N THR A 259 -15.07 -14.39 6.44
CA THR A 259 -13.95 -15.28 6.12
C THR A 259 -12.64 -14.74 6.70
N LEU A 260 -12.40 -13.43 6.59
CA LEU A 260 -11.20 -12.80 7.16
C LEU A 260 -11.20 -12.84 8.70
N LEU A 261 -12.34 -12.58 9.34
CA LEU A 261 -12.47 -12.66 10.80
C LEU A 261 -12.24 -14.09 11.29
N ARG A 262 -12.81 -15.08 10.59
CA ARG A 262 -12.58 -16.50 10.87
C ARG A 262 -11.11 -16.89 10.65
N PHE A 263 -10.47 -16.36 9.61
CA PHE A 263 -9.05 -16.59 9.36
C PHE A 263 -8.18 -15.99 10.48
N MET A 264 -8.50 -14.79 10.97
CA MET A 264 -7.82 -14.16 12.11
C MET A 264 -7.95 -14.99 13.40
N GLU A 265 -9.14 -15.51 13.69
CA GLU A 265 -9.35 -16.45 14.79
C GLU A 265 -8.44 -17.70 14.63
N GLY A 266 -8.34 -18.24 13.40
CA GLY A 266 -7.40 -19.32 13.09
C GLY A 266 -5.94 -18.94 13.37
N CYS A 267 -5.54 -17.70 13.06
CA CYS A 267 -4.20 -17.19 13.39
C CYS A 267 -3.96 -17.13 14.89
N GLU A 268 -4.90 -16.58 15.67
CA GLU A 268 -4.79 -16.50 17.13
C GLU A 268 -4.67 -17.88 17.78
N GLN A 269 -5.37 -18.88 17.25
CA GLN A 269 -5.29 -20.25 17.76
C GLN A 269 -4.00 -20.98 17.37
N ALA A 270 -3.33 -20.58 16.28
CA ALA A 270 -2.20 -21.31 15.69
C ALA A 270 -0.83 -20.69 15.99
N PHE A 271 -0.77 -19.37 16.18
CA PHE A 271 0.47 -18.62 16.34
C PHE A 271 0.65 -18.14 17.76
N GLU A 272 1.89 -17.80 18.10
CA GLU A 272 2.18 -17.28 19.44
C GLU A 272 1.54 -15.89 19.60
N PRO A 273 1.04 -15.57 20.81
CA PRO A 273 0.55 -14.23 21.09
C PRO A 273 1.63 -13.18 20.82
N ARG A 274 1.23 -12.08 20.18
CA ARG A 274 2.13 -10.96 19.90
C ARG A 274 2.79 -10.46 21.20
N PRO A 275 4.13 -10.40 21.28
CA PRO A 275 4.80 -9.89 22.47
C PRO A 275 4.54 -8.39 22.65
N LEU A 276 4.52 -7.94 23.91
CA LEU A 276 4.51 -6.51 24.22
C LEU A 276 5.84 -5.87 23.80
N PRO A 277 5.84 -4.65 23.24
CA PRO A 277 7.08 -3.91 23.01
C PRO A 277 7.90 -3.80 24.29
N LYS A 278 9.19 -4.17 24.24
CA LYS A 278 10.09 -4.20 25.41
C LYS A 278 10.10 -2.91 26.24
N LEU A 279 9.98 -1.75 25.59
CA LEU A 279 9.94 -0.45 26.26
C LEU A 279 8.73 -0.30 27.21
N LEU A 280 7.60 -0.96 26.91
CA LEU A 280 6.40 -0.94 27.74
C LEU A 280 6.44 -1.92 28.92
N LEU A 281 7.36 -2.89 28.89
CA LEU A 281 7.58 -3.81 30.01
C LEU A 281 8.33 -3.11 31.15
N ASN A 282 9.22 -2.19 30.81
CA ASN A 282 10.06 -1.48 31.79
C ASN A 282 9.38 -0.25 32.42
N SER A 283 8.23 0.19 31.89
CA SER A 283 7.47 1.33 32.41
C SER A 283 6.34 0.95 33.38
N ARG A 284 6.24 -0.33 33.78
CA ARG A 284 5.40 -0.78 34.90
C ARG A 284 6.24 -0.81 36.18
N VAL A 285 6.57 0.36 36.72
CA VAL A 285 7.12 0.55 38.08
C VAL A 285 6.30 1.62 38.77
#